data_AF-A0AAE7C2M0-F1
#
_entry.id   AF-A0AAE7C2M0-F1
#
_cell.length_a   1.000
_cell.length_b   1.000
_cell.length_c   1.000
_cell.angle_alpha   90.00
_cell.angle_beta   90.00
_cell.angle_gamma   90.00
#
_symmetry.space_group_name_H-M   'P 1'
#
loop_
_entity.id
_entity.type
_entity.pdbx_description
1 polymer ?
#
loop_
_entity_poly.entity_id
_entity_poly.type
_entity_poly.pdbx_seq_one_letter_code
_entity_poly.pdbx_strand_id
1 'polypeptide(L)'
;MHELKLTDREWRAFKIGEIFSVSRGKRLIEKDRQIGKIPYYSASNSNNGMTQLISNPLFLDQNKIVVSTFCDAFYAEGIFTASDEMTILGNSLLTKYNAKFITTLIVSNKDKYAFGRKAFTERIKEQKIMLPIVRHMGDNLASQPDWAFMEDFIKQKELSKLREITDMLSNQALELMIASGELKDRAWKAFNFSDIFHKVQRGKRLTKNKQIDGSIPYVSSTAVNNGVDNFIDNSDGVRKFENCLTLANSGSVGSTFFHHYEFVASDHVTSLQLKNKNKYVYLFLSSIIKRLEDKYSFNREINDKRIKREKIMLPIDQNGNPDWAFMEAFMRKIEQDKVKALLSYYGKPTIFDERTNERTNERTNERTNERTNERTNERTNERTNERTVDSVTWKPFKISDVCEINSGQDIYERERVAGNTPYITATANNNGIGYFVKNINTTIEKGCISVNRNGSVGYAFYHPYAALYGNDTRKLRPKYTNKYVSLFITACILKQKEKYGYGYKMGTERLKKQKILLPTTPQGEIHFEFIEKMMMQKELTQVMRLLAYFDAKY
;
A
#
# COMPACT_ATOMS: atom_id res chain seq x y z
N MET A 1 -16.76 11.66 -12.66
CA MET A 1 -16.53 12.85 -11.81
C MET A 1 -15.25 13.51 -12.30
N HIS A 2 -15.25 14.81 -12.57
CA HIS A 2 -14.06 15.51 -13.07
C HIS A 2 -12.99 15.59 -11.97
N GLU A 3 -11.71 15.52 -12.33
CA GLU A 3 -10.60 15.67 -11.37
C GLU A 3 -10.49 17.13 -10.94
N LEU A 4 -10.52 17.40 -9.63
CA LEU A 4 -10.36 18.73 -9.06
C LEU A 4 -8.88 19.12 -9.04
N LYS A 5 -8.57 20.31 -9.54
CA LYS A 5 -7.22 20.88 -9.56
C LYS A 5 -7.17 22.15 -8.74
N LEU A 6 -6.03 22.41 -8.10
CA LEU A 6 -5.81 23.65 -7.35
C LEU A 6 -5.92 24.91 -8.24
N THR A 7 -5.64 24.76 -9.53
CA THR A 7 -5.79 25.79 -10.57
C THR A 7 -7.25 26.10 -10.92
N ASP A 8 -8.20 25.30 -10.46
CA ASP A 8 -9.63 25.53 -10.72
C ASP A 8 -10.21 26.64 -9.83
N ARG A 9 -9.43 27.14 -8.88
CA ARG A 9 -9.81 28.19 -7.93
C ARG A 9 -8.80 29.33 -7.94
N GLU A 10 -9.31 30.53 -7.72
CA GLU A 10 -8.49 31.65 -7.33
C GLU A 10 -8.10 31.53 -5.86
N TRP A 11 -6.99 32.16 -5.48
CA TRP A 11 -6.41 32.06 -4.15
C TRP A 11 -6.19 33.43 -3.54
N ARG A 12 -6.47 33.57 -2.25
CA ARG A 12 -6.29 34.83 -1.52
C ARG A 12 -5.63 34.59 -0.16
N ALA A 13 -4.88 35.58 0.31
CA ALA A 13 -4.31 35.57 1.65
C ALA A 13 -5.35 36.00 2.69
N PHE A 14 -5.45 35.24 3.78
CA PHE A 14 -6.32 35.52 4.92
C PHE A 14 -5.52 35.48 6.22
N LYS A 15 -5.82 36.37 7.17
CA LYS A 15 -5.28 36.19 8.54
C LYS A 15 -6.04 35.06 9.23
N ILE A 16 -5.33 34.21 9.98
CA ILE A 16 -5.95 33.10 10.72
C ILE A 16 -7.02 33.61 11.68
N GLY A 17 -6.76 34.71 12.40
CA GLY A 17 -7.72 35.31 13.34
C GLY A 17 -8.98 35.89 12.69
N GLU A 18 -9.01 36.11 11.38
CA GLU A 18 -10.20 36.54 10.63
C GLU A 18 -11.10 35.36 10.25
N ILE A 19 -10.53 34.16 10.13
CA ILE A 19 -11.26 32.95 9.73
C ILE A 19 -11.65 32.10 10.94
N PHE A 20 -10.83 32.10 12.00
CA PHE A 20 -10.99 31.18 13.12
C PHE A 20 -11.26 31.90 14.43
N SER A 21 -12.11 31.32 15.27
CA SER A 21 -12.06 31.55 16.70
C SER A 21 -10.74 30.99 17.23
N VAL A 22 -9.95 31.81 17.93
CA VAL A 22 -8.63 31.43 18.44
C VAL A 22 -8.67 31.36 19.96
N SER A 23 -8.24 30.24 20.52
CA SER A 23 -8.05 30.07 21.96
C SER A 23 -6.73 29.35 22.26
N ARG A 24 -6.35 29.29 23.54
CA ARG A 24 -5.13 28.63 24.02
C ARG A 24 -5.50 27.48 24.94
N GLY A 25 -4.77 26.37 24.87
CA GLY A 25 -4.93 25.27 25.81
C GLY A 25 -4.47 25.62 27.24
N LYS A 26 -4.54 24.64 28.14
CA LYS A 26 -4.25 24.83 29.57
C LYS A 26 -3.19 23.82 30.02
N ARG A 27 -2.25 24.29 30.83
CA ARG A 27 -1.13 23.47 31.30
C ARG A 27 -1.59 22.43 32.31
N LEU A 28 -1.44 21.15 31.98
CA LEU A 28 -1.48 20.03 32.92
C LEU A 28 -0.17 19.25 32.80
N ILE A 29 0.66 19.31 33.85
CA ILE A 29 1.98 18.68 33.84
C ILE A 29 1.86 17.16 33.92
N GLU A 30 2.82 16.46 33.31
CA GLU A 30 2.75 15.02 33.08
C GLU A 30 2.53 14.20 34.36
N LYS A 31 3.19 14.58 35.45
CA LYS A 31 3.06 13.89 36.75
C LYS A 31 1.63 13.93 37.33
N ASP A 32 0.83 14.93 36.94
CA ASP A 32 -0.53 15.12 37.44
C ASP A 32 -1.60 14.54 36.48
N ARG A 33 -1.18 14.01 35.32
CA ARG A 33 -2.10 13.42 34.34
C ARG A 33 -2.50 12.02 34.78
N GLN A 34 -3.81 11.79 34.87
CA GLN A 34 -4.39 10.49 35.17
C GLN A 34 -4.73 9.76 33.86
N ILE A 35 -4.39 8.47 33.75
CA ILE A 35 -4.67 7.65 32.57
C ILE A 35 -6.18 7.61 32.31
N GLY A 36 -6.59 7.89 31.07
CA GLY A 36 -7.99 7.85 30.68
C GLY A 36 -8.19 7.65 29.18
N LYS A 37 -9.24 8.28 28.64
CA LYS A 37 -9.68 8.10 27.24
C LYS A 37 -9.69 9.40 26.42
N ILE A 38 -9.45 10.55 27.05
CA ILE A 38 -9.53 11.87 26.40
C ILE A 38 -8.15 12.22 25.84
N PRO A 39 -8.00 12.42 24.52
CA PRO A 39 -6.75 12.85 23.92
C PRO A 39 -6.23 14.17 24.52
N TYR A 40 -4.99 14.16 25.00
CA TYR A 40 -4.23 15.33 25.43
C TYR A 40 -3.21 15.69 24.35
N TYR A 41 -3.42 16.82 23.69
CA TYR A 41 -2.51 17.36 22.69
C TYR A 41 -1.45 18.25 23.32
N SER A 42 -0.19 18.13 22.88
CA SER A 42 0.90 19.01 23.31
C SER A 42 1.87 19.26 22.15
N ALA A 43 2.96 20.00 22.39
CA ALA A 43 3.92 20.40 21.36
C ALA A 43 4.81 19.25 20.86
N SER A 44 4.19 18.18 20.36
CA SER A 44 4.80 17.03 19.72
C SER A 44 4.53 17.08 18.22
N ASN A 45 5.56 16.78 17.42
CA ASN A 45 5.41 16.54 15.98
C ASN A 45 5.07 15.08 15.66
N SER A 46 5.07 14.21 16.67
CA SER A 46 4.78 12.79 16.56
C SER A 46 3.32 12.53 16.90
N ASN A 47 2.73 11.49 16.31
CA ASN A 47 1.35 11.06 16.56
C ASN A 47 0.31 12.20 16.45
N ASN A 48 0.50 13.08 15.46
CA ASN A 48 -0.32 14.27 15.24
C ASN A 48 -0.50 15.17 16.48
N GLY A 49 0.52 15.25 17.33
CA GLY A 49 0.51 16.08 18.54
C GLY A 49 -0.20 15.46 19.74
N MET A 50 -0.86 14.30 19.61
CA MET A 50 -1.47 13.60 20.73
C MET A 50 -0.41 12.83 21.52
N THR A 51 -0.20 13.23 22.77
CA THR A 51 0.85 12.66 23.63
C THR A 51 0.34 11.64 24.64
N GLN A 52 -0.92 11.74 25.06
CA GLN A 52 -1.49 10.86 26.08
C GLN A 52 -3.02 10.83 26.00
N LEU A 53 -3.63 9.76 26.53
CA LEU A 53 -5.05 9.71 26.85
C LEU A 53 -5.24 9.92 28.35
N ILE A 54 -6.06 10.90 28.75
CA ILE A 54 -6.26 11.28 30.16
C ILE A 54 -7.72 11.24 30.61
N SER A 55 -7.96 11.26 31.93
CA SER A 55 -9.29 11.30 32.55
C SER A 55 -9.59 12.60 33.29
N ASN A 56 -8.58 13.46 33.55
CA ASN A 56 -8.70 14.71 34.32
C ASN A 56 -8.40 15.98 33.49
N PRO A 57 -9.15 16.25 32.40
CA PRO A 57 -8.91 17.42 31.54
C PRO A 57 -9.25 18.74 32.24
N LEU A 58 -8.49 19.81 31.96
CA LEU A 58 -8.76 21.16 32.49
C LEU A 58 -9.81 21.95 31.68
N PHE A 59 -10.15 21.44 30.51
CA PHE A 59 -11.22 21.90 29.61
C PHE A 59 -11.42 20.85 28.53
N LEU A 60 -12.55 20.93 27.82
CA LEU A 60 -12.87 20.09 26.68
C LEU A 60 -13.17 20.96 25.47
N ASP A 61 -12.69 20.52 24.31
CA ASP A 61 -13.03 21.07 23.00
C ASP A 61 -13.30 19.90 22.03
N GLN A 62 -13.84 20.19 20.85
CA GLN A 62 -14.09 19.16 19.85
C GLN A 62 -13.95 19.65 18.42
N ASN A 63 -13.42 18.79 17.55
CA ASN A 63 -13.37 19.01 16.10
C ASN A 63 -12.72 20.35 15.71
N LYS A 64 -11.50 20.58 16.20
CA LYS A 64 -10.73 21.82 16.00
C LYS A 64 -9.38 21.54 15.37
N ILE A 65 -8.74 22.58 14.84
CA ILE A 65 -7.31 22.52 14.51
C ILE A 65 -6.51 22.89 15.76
N VAL A 66 -5.46 22.12 16.06
CA VAL A 66 -4.48 22.43 17.11
C VAL A 66 -3.14 22.77 16.47
N VAL A 67 -2.51 23.86 16.93
CA VAL A 67 -1.23 24.37 16.42
C VAL A 67 -0.23 24.49 17.55
N SER A 68 0.92 23.81 17.44
CA SER A 68 1.98 23.85 18.44
C SER A 68 2.75 25.17 18.41
N THR A 69 3.52 25.44 19.47
CA THR A 69 4.47 26.57 19.50
C THR A 69 5.60 26.48 18.46
N PHE A 70 5.73 25.36 17.74
CA PHE A 70 6.63 25.20 16.59
C PHE A 70 5.87 25.11 15.27
N CYS A 71 4.61 25.55 15.24
CA CYS A 71 3.76 25.62 14.05
C CYS A 71 3.49 24.25 13.38
N ASP A 72 3.61 23.16 14.13
CA ASP A 72 2.98 21.89 13.74
C ASP A 72 1.47 22.03 13.92
N ALA A 73 0.68 21.70 12.89
CA ALA A 73 -0.77 21.84 12.92
C ALA A 73 -1.47 20.53 12.56
N PHE A 74 -2.48 20.17 13.35
CA PHE A 74 -3.24 18.93 13.19
C PHE A 74 -4.72 19.15 13.43
N TYR A 75 -5.58 18.31 12.86
CA TYR A 75 -6.99 18.28 13.19
C TYR A 75 -7.23 17.33 14.36
N ALA A 76 -7.74 17.86 15.47
CA ALA A 76 -8.16 17.10 16.64
C ALA A 76 -9.62 16.65 16.47
N GLU A 77 -9.80 15.42 15.98
CA GLU A 77 -11.10 14.79 15.76
C GLU A 77 -11.72 14.29 17.07
N GLY A 78 -13.01 14.56 17.28
CA GLY A 78 -13.73 14.21 18.50
C GLY A 78 -13.39 15.10 19.69
N ILE A 79 -13.78 14.67 20.89
CA ILE A 79 -13.54 15.38 22.15
C ILE A 79 -12.06 15.29 22.52
N PHE A 80 -11.45 16.41 22.89
CA PHE A 80 -10.04 16.47 23.31
C PHE A 80 -9.77 17.57 24.34
N THR A 81 -8.55 17.58 24.86
CA THR A 81 -7.97 18.68 25.64
C THR A 81 -6.52 18.93 25.18
N ALA A 82 -5.92 20.07 25.55
CA ALA A 82 -4.59 20.44 25.06
C ALA A 82 -3.77 21.27 26.05
N SER A 83 -2.45 21.18 25.96
CA SER A 83 -1.53 21.96 26.79
C SER A 83 -1.58 23.45 26.46
N ASP A 84 -1.01 24.27 27.34
CA ASP A 84 -0.80 25.71 27.13
C ASP A 84 0.24 26.03 26.03
N GLU A 85 0.88 25.03 25.43
CA GLU A 85 1.73 25.17 24.25
C GLU A 85 0.96 24.94 22.94
N MET A 86 -0.36 24.78 23.02
CA MET A 86 -1.23 24.60 21.87
C MET A 86 -2.14 25.82 21.69
N THR A 87 -2.18 26.32 20.46
CA THR A 87 -3.22 27.22 19.98
C THR A 87 -4.33 26.39 19.35
N ILE A 88 -5.58 26.69 19.68
CA ILE A 88 -6.77 25.96 19.22
C ILE A 88 -7.54 26.89 18.27
N LEU A 89 -7.81 26.41 17.06
CA LEU A 89 -8.49 27.14 16.01
C LEU A 89 -9.83 26.47 15.69
N GLY A 90 -10.90 27.24 15.78
CA GLY A 90 -12.27 26.77 15.53
C GLY A 90 -13.00 27.57 14.46
N ASN A 91 -13.85 26.90 13.71
CA ASN A 91 -14.80 27.48 12.78
C ASN A 91 -15.96 26.48 12.62
N SER A 92 -17.20 26.94 12.46
CA SER A 92 -18.38 26.07 12.32
C SER A 92 -18.40 25.28 11.01
N LEU A 93 -17.66 25.72 9.99
CA LEU A 93 -17.51 25.07 8.69
C LEU A 93 -16.34 24.07 8.65
N LEU A 94 -15.58 23.91 9.75
CA LEU A 94 -14.51 22.93 9.80
C LEU A 94 -15.08 21.50 9.70
N THR A 95 -14.55 20.76 8.76
CA THR A 95 -14.66 19.31 8.69
C THR A 95 -13.27 18.71 8.77
N LYS A 96 -13.18 17.41 9.05
CA LYS A 96 -11.90 16.69 9.03
C LYS A 96 -11.13 16.90 7.72
N TYR A 97 -11.84 16.95 6.60
CA TYR A 97 -11.24 17.00 5.27
C TYR A 97 -10.72 18.40 4.94
N ASN A 98 -11.54 19.44 5.10
CA ASN A 98 -11.06 20.81 4.88
C ASN A 98 -10.01 21.23 5.92
N ALA A 99 -10.07 20.70 7.16
CA ALA A 99 -9.05 20.94 8.16
C ALA A 99 -7.68 20.38 7.74
N LYS A 100 -7.62 19.16 7.18
CA LYS A 100 -6.38 18.58 6.64
C LYS A 100 -5.75 19.43 5.54
N PHE A 101 -6.59 20.02 4.68
CA PHE A 101 -6.13 20.98 3.68
C PHE A 101 -5.49 22.21 4.34
N ILE A 102 -6.19 22.80 5.30
CA ILE A 102 -5.78 24.03 5.97
C ILE A 102 -4.54 23.83 6.84
N THR A 103 -4.43 22.72 7.57
CA THR A 103 -3.25 22.42 8.41
C THR A 103 -1.98 22.36 7.59
N THR A 104 -2.05 21.82 6.36
CA THR A 104 -0.92 21.79 5.42
C THR A 104 -0.42 23.21 5.10
N LEU A 105 -1.33 24.16 4.94
CA LEU A 105 -1.01 25.56 4.67
C LEU A 105 -0.49 26.30 5.91
N ILE A 106 -0.99 25.97 7.11
CA ILE A 106 -0.44 26.48 8.36
C ILE A 106 1.00 26.00 8.54
N VAL A 107 1.25 24.69 8.38
CA VAL A 107 2.57 24.06 8.52
C VAL A 107 3.58 24.59 7.49
N SER A 108 3.14 25.04 6.30
CA SER A 108 4.04 25.66 5.32
C SER A 108 4.79 26.89 5.83
N ASN A 109 4.33 27.48 6.95
CA ASN A 109 4.98 28.61 7.60
C ASN A 109 5.94 28.21 8.74
N LYS A 110 6.16 26.92 8.96
CA LYS A 110 6.91 26.39 10.10
C LYS A 110 8.32 26.97 10.20
N ASP A 111 8.99 27.19 9.08
CA ASP A 111 10.36 27.72 9.03
C ASP A 111 10.49 29.16 9.57
N LYS A 112 9.37 29.87 9.77
CA LYS A 112 9.35 31.18 10.45
C LYS A 112 9.59 31.07 11.96
N TYR A 113 9.52 29.87 12.52
CA TYR A 113 9.49 29.62 13.95
C TYR A 113 10.63 28.73 14.44
N ALA A 114 11.20 29.11 15.57
CA ALA A 114 12.29 28.40 16.24
C ALA A 114 12.25 28.71 17.75
N PHE A 115 13.17 28.16 18.55
CA PHE A 115 13.22 28.41 19.99
C PHE A 115 13.20 29.90 20.36
N GLY A 116 13.93 30.75 19.64
CA GLY A 116 13.95 32.20 19.85
C GLY A 116 12.73 32.96 19.30
N ARG A 117 11.91 32.32 18.47
CA ARG A 117 10.72 32.89 17.85
C ARG A 117 9.63 31.83 17.75
N LYS A 118 8.98 31.53 18.87
CA LYS A 118 7.89 30.54 18.93
C LYS A 118 6.58 31.05 18.32
N ALA A 119 5.80 30.15 17.77
CA ALA A 119 4.47 30.38 17.21
C ALA A 119 3.40 30.47 18.31
N PHE A 120 3.52 31.45 19.21
CA PHE A 120 2.52 31.69 20.24
C PHE A 120 1.20 32.19 19.65
N THR A 121 0.11 32.06 20.41
CA THR A 121 -1.27 32.30 19.99
C THR A 121 -1.48 33.63 19.25
N GLU A 122 -0.97 34.75 19.76
CA GLU A 122 -1.09 36.06 19.08
C GLU A 122 -0.37 36.11 17.72
N ARG A 123 0.76 35.41 17.58
CA ARG A 123 1.47 35.32 16.29
C ARG A 123 0.73 34.43 15.30
N ILE A 124 0.17 33.31 15.78
CA ILE A 124 -0.67 32.44 14.95
C ILE A 124 -1.90 33.21 14.48
N LYS A 125 -2.55 33.99 15.35
CA LYS A 125 -3.72 34.81 15.01
C LYS A 125 -3.43 35.80 13.87
N GLU A 126 -2.29 36.46 13.88
CA GLU A 126 -1.89 37.42 12.83
C GLU A 126 -1.26 36.77 11.59
N GLN A 127 -0.94 35.48 11.64
CA GLN A 127 -0.32 34.77 10.52
C GLN A 127 -1.29 34.69 9.33
N LYS A 128 -0.77 34.95 8.13
CA LYS A 128 -1.51 34.81 6.89
C LYS A 128 -1.32 33.43 6.26
N ILE A 129 -2.40 32.86 5.74
CA ILE A 129 -2.41 31.64 4.93
C ILE A 129 -3.14 31.90 3.60
N MET A 130 -2.71 31.24 2.52
CA MET A 130 -3.38 31.31 1.22
C MET A 130 -4.48 30.26 1.18
N LEU A 131 -5.72 30.65 0.88
CA LEU A 131 -6.85 29.72 0.73
C LEU A 131 -7.55 29.95 -0.62
N PRO A 132 -8.11 28.88 -1.23
CA PRO A 132 -8.94 29.02 -2.42
C PRO A 132 -10.22 29.77 -2.06
N ILE A 133 -10.75 30.56 -2.99
CA ILE A 133 -11.99 31.33 -2.80
C ILE A 133 -13.11 30.83 -3.71
N VAL A 134 -14.35 31.02 -3.26
CA VAL A 134 -15.54 30.70 -4.06
C VAL A 134 -15.54 31.57 -5.32
N ARG A 135 -15.80 30.98 -6.49
CA ARG A 135 -15.97 31.75 -7.73
C ARG A 135 -17.23 32.61 -7.61
N HIS A 136 -17.07 33.92 -7.60
CA HIS A 136 -18.21 34.85 -7.64
C HIS A 136 -18.53 35.22 -9.10
N MET A 137 -19.82 35.17 -9.47
CA MET A 137 -20.33 35.97 -10.58
C MET A 137 -20.82 37.30 -9.99
N GLY A 138 -19.96 38.32 -9.92
CA GLY A 138 -20.34 39.69 -9.52
C GLY A 138 -19.40 40.35 -8.49
N ASP A 139 -19.20 41.66 -8.66
CA ASP A 139 -18.05 42.42 -8.15
C ASP A 139 -18.07 42.86 -6.67
N ASN A 140 -18.94 42.38 -5.78
CA ASN A 140 -19.05 43.00 -4.44
C ASN A 140 -19.44 42.10 -3.24
N LEU A 141 -19.04 40.83 -3.22
CA LEU A 141 -19.01 40.05 -1.95
C LEU A 141 -17.56 39.78 -1.54
N ALA A 142 -17.26 39.98 -0.25
CA ALA A 142 -15.95 39.65 0.31
C ALA A 142 -15.60 38.18 -0.01
N SER A 143 -14.49 37.95 -0.70
CA SER A 143 -14.08 36.62 -1.15
C SER A 143 -13.88 35.68 0.05
N GLN A 144 -14.81 34.74 0.25
CA GLN A 144 -14.74 33.77 1.34
C GLN A 144 -13.93 32.54 0.92
N PRO A 145 -13.25 31.85 1.87
CA PRO A 145 -12.63 30.56 1.59
C PRO A 145 -13.63 29.54 1.05
N ASP A 146 -13.25 28.80 0.00
CA ASP A 146 -14.06 27.72 -0.58
C ASP A 146 -13.88 26.42 0.24
N TRP A 147 -14.59 26.34 1.35
CA TRP A 147 -14.55 25.18 2.27
C TRP A 147 -14.95 23.87 1.60
N ALA A 148 -15.92 23.91 0.70
CA ALA A 148 -16.41 22.75 -0.04
C ALA A 148 -15.34 22.21 -1.00
N PHE A 149 -14.69 23.10 -1.77
CA PHE A 149 -13.57 22.70 -2.62
C PHE A 149 -12.44 22.07 -1.83
N MET A 150 -12.04 22.66 -0.69
CA MET A 150 -10.98 22.10 0.16
C MET A 150 -11.33 20.70 0.67
N GLU A 151 -12.59 20.48 1.05
CA GLU A 151 -13.08 19.18 1.50
C GLU A 151 -13.10 18.15 0.36
N ASP A 152 -13.73 18.47 -0.76
CA ASP A 152 -13.86 17.55 -1.89
C ASP A 152 -12.52 17.23 -2.54
N PHE A 153 -11.59 18.19 -2.58
CA PHE A 153 -10.23 17.99 -3.05
C PHE A 153 -9.49 16.94 -2.19
N ILE A 154 -9.56 17.06 -0.86
CA ILE A 154 -8.93 16.09 0.04
C ILE A 154 -9.60 14.72 -0.07
N LYS A 155 -10.94 14.65 -0.12
CA LYS A 155 -11.67 13.39 -0.34
C LYS A 155 -11.25 12.71 -1.63
N GLN A 156 -11.14 13.45 -2.73
CA GLN A 156 -10.71 12.88 -4.02
C GLN A 156 -9.26 12.37 -3.97
N LYS A 157 -8.36 13.08 -3.30
CA LYS A 157 -6.96 12.64 -3.09
C LYS A 157 -6.88 11.37 -2.23
N GLU A 158 -7.62 11.33 -1.13
CA GLU A 158 -7.68 10.13 -0.26
C GLU A 158 -8.26 8.94 -1.01
N LEU A 159 -9.34 9.12 -1.78
CA LEU A 159 -9.93 8.08 -2.61
C LEU A 159 -8.95 7.53 -3.64
N SER A 160 -8.23 8.42 -4.33
CA SER A 160 -7.22 8.01 -5.31
C SER A 160 -6.14 7.16 -4.65
N LYS A 161 -5.69 7.53 -3.44
CA LYS A 161 -4.68 6.76 -2.72
C LYS A 161 -5.23 5.44 -2.18
N LEU A 162 -6.47 5.43 -1.71
CA LEU A 162 -7.15 4.22 -1.25
C LEU A 162 -7.27 3.21 -2.39
N ARG A 163 -7.65 3.65 -3.59
CA ARG A 163 -7.69 2.80 -4.80
C ARG A 163 -6.32 2.21 -5.12
N GLU A 164 -5.28 3.04 -5.14
CA GLU A 164 -3.91 2.58 -5.39
C GLU A 164 -3.46 1.50 -4.39
N ILE A 165 -3.72 1.71 -3.09
CA ILE A 165 -3.35 0.77 -2.02
C ILE A 165 -4.18 -0.51 -2.12
N THR A 166 -5.50 -0.39 -2.31
CA THR A 166 -6.38 -1.56 -2.40
C THR A 166 -6.09 -2.40 -3.64
N ASP A 167 -5.77 -1.79 -4.78
CA ASP A 167 -5.32 -2.49 -5.99
C ASP A 167 -3.99 -3.21 -5.78
N MET A 168 -3.00 -2.54 -5.17
CA MET A 168 -1.73 -3.16 -4.79
C MET A 168 -1.93 -4.37 -3.88
N LEU A 169 -2.70 -4.22 -2.80
CA LEU A 169 -2.97 -5.30 -1.84
C LEU A 169 -3.77 -6.44 -2.47
N SER A 170 -4.72 -6.15 -3.36
CA SER A 170 -5.50 -7.18 -4.07
C SER A 170 -4.60 -8.01 -5.01
N ASN A 171 -3.69 -7.35 -5.73
CA ASN A 171 -2.73 -8.04 -6.59
C ASN A 171 -1.79 -8.91 -5.75
N GLN A 172 -1.28 -8.38 -4.63
CA GLN A 172 -0.44 -9.13 -3.70
C GLN A 172 -1.19 -10.34 -3.10
N ALA A 173 -2.47 -10.18 -2.73
CA ALA A 173 -3.29 -11.28 -2.24
C ALA A 173 -3.43 -12.38 -3.29
N LEU A 174 -3.74 -12.01 -4.54
CA LEU A 174 -3.85 -12.95 -5.64
C LEU A 174 -2.55 -13.72 -5.88
N GLU A 175 -1.41 -13.01 -5.94
CA GLU A 175 -0.10 -13.64 -6.10
C GLU A 175 0.22 -14.62 -4.96
N LEU A 176 -0.08 -14.22 -3.72
CA LEU A 176 0.11 -15.08 -2.54
C LEU A 176 -0.80 -16.31 -2.57
N MET A 177 -2.08 -16.17 -2.95
CA MET A 177 -3.03 -17.28 -3.08
C MET A 177 -2.57 -18.31 -4.14
N ILE A 178 -2.01 -17.83 -5.25
CA ILE A 178 -1.41 -18.67 -6.29
C ILE A 178 -0.15 -19.36 -5.75
N ALA A 179 0.76 -18.62 -5.10
CA ALA A 179 2.06 -19.11 -4.66
C ALA A 179 1.99 -20.06 -3.45
N SER A 180 1.11 -19.81 -2.48
CA SER A 180 0.87 -20.69 -1.32
C SER A 180 0.13 -21.97 -1.72
N GLY A 181 -0.55 -21.93 -2.87
CA GLY A 181 -1.43 -22.97 -3.34
C GLY A 181 -2.71 -23.06 -2.49
N GLU A 182 -3.26 -21.92 -2.05
CA GLU A 182 -4.62 -21.87 -1.50
C GLU A 182 -5.68 -22.23 -2.55
N LEU A 183 -5.37 -22.01 -3.83
CA LEU A 183 -6.20 -22.42 -4.98
C LEU A 183 -6.13 -23.94 -5.25
N LYS A 184 -5.86 -24.77 -4.24
CA LYS A 184 -5.72 -26.24 -4.31
C LYS A 184 -7.02 -27.02 -4.22
N ASP A 185 -8.14 -26.36 -3.90
CA ASP A 185 -9.47 -26.96 -4.02
C ASP A 185 -9.85 -27.24 -5.49
N ARG A 186 -9.02 -26.79 -6.43
CA ARG A 186 -9.19 -26.93 -7.87
C ARG A 186 -7.87 -27.35 -8.51
N ALA A 187 -7.95 -28.26 -9.48
CA ALA A 187 -6.80 -28.66 -10.25
C ALA A 187 -6.43 -27.55 -11.24
N TRP A 188 -5.16 -27.53 -11.67
CA TRP A 188 -4.65 -26.58 -12.65
C TRP A 188 -3.96 -27.31 -13.79
N LYS A 189 -4.05 -26.76 -14.99
CA LYS A 189 -3.45 -27.35 -16.20
C LYS A 189 -2.86 -26.28 -17.09
N ALA A 190 -1.79 -26.64 -17.80
CA ALA A 190 -1.21 -25.80 -18.84
C ALA A 190 -2.05 -25.91 -20.12
N PHE A 191 -2.45 -24.76 -20.66
CA PHE A 191 -3.15 -24.66 -21.95
C PHE A 191 -2.25 -23.95 -22.96
N ASN A 192 -2.27 -24.36 -24.23
CA ASN A 192 -1.59 -23.58 -25.26
C ASN A 192 -2.32 -22.25 -25.41
N PHE A 193 -1.55 -21.19 -25.59
CA PHE A 193 -2.08 -19.83 -25.70
C PHE A 193 -3.10 -19.70 -26.84
N SER A 194 -2.85 -20.39 -27.96
CA SER A 194 -3.75 -20.47 -29.12
C SER A 194 -5.07 -21.18 -28.86
N ASP A 195 -5.12 -22.07 -27.87
CA ASP A 195 -6.35 -22.83 -27.53
C ASP A 195 -7.29 -21.98 -26.67
N ILE A 196 -6.73 -20.99 -25.97
CA ILE A 196 -7.46 -20.07 -25.11
C ILE A 196 -7.97 -18.86 -25.89
N PHE A 197 -7.09 -18.20 -26.65
CA PHE A 197 -7.44 -17.01 -27.42
C PHE A 197 -7.77 -17.38 -28.86
N HIS A 198 -9.05 -17.35 -29.20
CA HIS A 198 -9.52 -17.68 -30.56
C HIS A 198 -9.03 -16.66 -31.62
N LYS A 199 -8.72 -15.43 -31.22
CA LYS A 199 -8.15 -14.41 -32.10
C LYS A 199 -7.00 -13.69 -31.39
N VAL A 200 -5.83 -13.76 -32.01
CA VAL A 200 -4.60 -13.09 -31.58
C VAL A 200 -4.13 -12.24 -32.75
N GLN A 201 -4.17 -10.92 -32.60
CA GLN A 201 -3.91 -10.02 -33.72
C GLN A 201 -3.12 -8.78 -33.28
N ARG A 202 -1.95 -8.59 -33.90
CA ARG A 202 -1.15 -7.38 -33.72
C ARG A 202 -1.91 -6.15 -34.25
N GLY A 203 -1.71 -4.99 -33.62
CA GLY A 203 -2.16 -3.71 -34.18
C GLY A 203 -1.40 -3.34 -35.45
N LYS A 204 -1.54 -2.09 -35.89
CA LYS A 204 -0.92 -1.62 -37.14
C LYS A 204 -0.12 -0.34 -36.89
N ARG A 205 1.01 -0.23 -37.60
CA ARG A 205 1.93 0.90 -37.49
C ARG A 205 1.21 2.19 -37.86
N LEU A 206 1.13 3.13 -36.92
CA LEU A 206 0.68 4.50 -37.14
C LEU A 206 1.64 5.46 -36.44
N THR A 207 2.38 6.25 -37.21
CA THR A 207 3.35 7.22 -36.69
C THR A 207 2.62 8.47 -36.17
N LYS A 208 3.14 9.13 -35.12
CA LYS A 208 2.54 10.33 -34.51
C LYS A 208 2.11 11.39 -35.54
N ASN A 209 2.97 11.71 -36.52
CA ASN A 209 2.67 12.72 -37.55
C ASN A 209 1.50 12.35 -38.49
N LYS A 210 1.03 11.10 -38.46
CA LYS A 210 -0.12 10.61 -39.25
C LYS A 210 -1.37 10.42 -38.40
N GLN A 211 -1.27 10.63 -37.09
CA GLN A 211 -2.43 10.57 -36.20
C GLN A 211 -3.28 11.83 -36.40
N ILE A 212 -4.58 11.63 -36.43
CA ILE A 212 -5.58 12.69 -36.48
C ILE A 212 -6.21 12.72 -35.10
N ASP A 213 -6.09 13.83 -34.38
CA ASP A 213 -6.67 13.99 -33.05
C ASP A 213 -8.17 13.68 -33.08
N GLY A 214 -8.65 12.97 -32.06
CA GLY A 214 -10.00 12.45 -32.07
C GLY A 214 -10.47 11.92 -30.72
N SER A 215 -11.42 11.00 -30.78
CA SER A 215 -12.13 10.49 -29.58
C SER A 215 -11.92 9.00 -29.32
N ILE A 216 -11.33 8.25 -30.25
CA ILE A 216 -11.07 6.82 -30.10
C ILE A 216 -9.72 6.60 -29.42
N PRO A 217 -9.63 5.85 -28.31
CA PRO A 217 -8.37 5.56 -27.64
C PRO A 217 -7.35 4.91 -28.58
N TYR A 218 -6.13 5.42 -28.60
CA TYR A 218 -4.98 4.79 -29.25
C TYR A 218 -4.12 4.08 -28.21
N VAL A 219 -4.07 2.75 -28.28
CA VAL A 219 -3.35 1.89 -27.34
C VAL A 219 -1.95 1.58 -27.87
N SER A 220 -0.95 1.99 -27.09
CA SER A 220 0.47 1.80 -27.36
C SER A 220 1.10 0.81 -26.36
N SER A 221 2.40 0.62 -26.44
CA SER A 221 3.15 -0.31 -25.58
C SER A 221 3.50 0.24 -24.19
N THR A 222 2.76 1.24 -23.72
CA THR A 222 3.00 1.88 -22.42
C THR A 222 2.33 1.11 -21.27
N ALA A 223 2.98 1.05 -20.11
CA ALA A 223 2.40 0.48 -18.90
C ALA A 223 1.48 1.45 -18.14
N VAL A 224 1.47 2.74 -18.52
CA VAL A 224 0.62 3.74 -17.86
C VAL A 224 -0.75 3.86 -18.53
N ASN A 225 -1.75 4.32 -17.78
CA ASN A 225 -3.10 4.61 -18.29
C ASN A 225 -3.73 3.46 -19.11
N ASN A 226 -3.55 2.22 -18.65
CA ASN A 226 -4.01 1.02 -19.35
C ASN A 226 -3.54 0.93 -20.81
N GLY A 227 -2.35 1.46 -21.12
CA GLY A 227 -1.81 1.46 -22.48
C GLY A 227 -2.34 2.58 -23.39
N VAL A 228 -3.31 3.38 -22.95
CA VAL A 228 -3.87 4.48 -23.76
C VAL A 228 -2.88 5.65 -23.80
N ASP A 229 -2.31 5.91 -24.97
CA ASP A 229 -1.30 6.96 -25.22
C ASP A 229 -1.95 8.31 -25.51
N ASN A 230 -2.96 8.31 -26.39
CA ASN A 230 -3.75 9.47 -26.81
C ASN A 230 -5.09 9.01 -27.41
N PHE A 231 -5.82 9.94 -28.03
CA PHE A 231 -7.08 9.70 -28.72
C PHE A 231 -6.98 10.16 -30.17
N ILE A 232 -7.51 9.36 -31.10
CA ILE A 232 -7.41 9.59 -32.55
C ILE A 232 -8.75 9.30 -33.25
N ASP A 233 -8.94 9.81 -34.47
CA ASP A 233 -10.09 9.52 -35.34
C ASP A 233 -9.70 8.88 -36.68
N ASN A 234 -8.47 8.37 -36.81
CA ASN A 234 -8.06 7.63 -38.01
C ASN A 234 -8.96 6.41 -38.26
N SER A 235 -9.56 6.34 -39.45
CA SER A 235 -10.33 5.18 -39.93
C SER A 235 -9.53 4.29 -40.88
N ASP A 236 -8.68 4.90 -41.72
CA ASP A 236 -7.92 4.20 -42.75
C ASP A 236 -6.56 3.73 -42.26
N GLY A 237 -6.18 2.52 -42.68
CA GLY A 237 -4.85 1.99 -42.40
C GLY A 237 -4.58 1.63 -40.94
N VAL A 238 -5.61 1.62 -40.08
CA VAL A 238 -5.54 1.22 -38.67
C VAL A 238 -6.21 -0.13 -38.43
N ARG A 239 -6.11 -0.65 -37.20
CA ARG A 239 -6.88 -1.81 -36.74
C ARG A 239 -7.62 -1.43 -35.47
N LYS A 240 -8.95 -1.55 -35.52
CA LYS A 240 -9.84 -1.35 -34.38
C LYS A 240 -10.10 -2.68 -33.69
N PHE A 241 -10.18 -2.62 -32.38
CA PHE A 241 -10.43 -3.75 -31.49
C PHE A 241 -11.42 -3.33 -30.41
N GLU A 242 -12.11 -4.31 -29.84
CA GLU A 242 -13.02 -4.12 -28.72
C GLU A 242 -13.12 -5.44 -27.93
N ASN A 243 -13.51 -5.35 -26.67
CA ASN A 243 -13.79 -6.50 -25.80
C ASN A 243 -12.67 -7.55 -25.82
N CYS A 244 -11.43 -7.10 -25.66
CA CYS A 244 -10.24 -7.94 -25.69
C CYS A 244 -9.18 -7.46 -24.69
N LEU A 245 -8.20 -8.33 -24.39
CA LEU A 245 -6.97 -7.90 -23.73
C LEU A 245 -5.99 -7.33 -24.76
N THR A 246 -5.17 -6.38 -24.35
CA THR A 246 -3.98 -5.94 -25.09
C THR A 246 -2.74 -6.44 -24.39
N LEU A 247 -1.70 -6.80 -25.16
CA LEU A 247 -0.39 -7.21 -24.66
C LEU A 247 0.69 -6.37 -25.35
N ALA A 248 1.48 -5.63 -24.57
CA ALA A 248 2.62 -4.88 -25.07
C ALA A 248 3.74 -5.83 -25.51
N ASN A 249 4.16 -5.71 -26.78
CA ASN A 249 5.16 -6.58 -27.39
C ASN A 249 6.60 -6.10 -27.18
N SER A 250 6.77 -4.78 -27.13
CA SER A 250 8.03 -4.01 -26.98
C SER A 250 7.85 -2.95 -25.89
N GLY A 251 8.89 -2.18 -25.54
CA GLY A 251 8.78 -1.13 -24.52
C GLY A 251 8.44 -1.69 -23.14
N SER A 252 7.21 -1.45 -22.64
CA SER A 252 6.70 -2.08 -21.42
C SER A 252 6.24 -3.52 -21.65
N VAL A 253 7.14 -4.34 -22.19
CA VAL A 253 6.89 -5.73 -22.62
C VAL A 253 6.17 -6.52 -21.54
N GLY A 254 5.08 -7.21 -21.91
CA GLY A 254 4.30 -8.02 -20.97
C GLY A 254 3.16 -7.28 -20.27
N SER A 255 3.13 -5.94 -20.33
CA SER A 255 2.00 -5.15 -19.83
C SER A 255 0.71 -5.56 -20.54
N THR A 256 -0.34 -5.81 -19.76
CA THR A 256 -1.61 -6.31 -20.27
C THR A 256 -2.81 -5.64 -19.61
N PHE A 257 -3.80 -5.26 -20.44
CA PHE A 257 -4.97 -4.50 -20.00
C PHE A 257 -6.23 -4.99 -20.72
N PHE A 258 -7.37 -4.94 -20.02
CA PHE A 258 -8.67 -5.27 -20.61
C PHE A 258 -9.36 -3.99 -21.10
N HIS A 259 -9.82 -4.01 -22.35
CA HIS A 259 -10.55 -2.91 -22.97
C HIS A 259 -11.95 -3.39 -23.35
N HIS A 260 -12.97 -2.84 -22.67
CA HIS A 260 -14.38 -3.11 -22.98
C HIS A 260 -14.93 -2.19 -24.07
N TYR A 261 -14.17 -1.17 -24.48
CA TYR A 261 -14.54 -0.15 -25.46
C TYR A 261 -13.76 -0.35 -26.77
N GLU A 262 -14.21 0.30 -27.85
CA GLU A 262 -13.48 0.34 -29.11
C GLU A 262 -12.17 1.14 -28.96
N PHE A 263 -11.07 0.62 -29.51
CA PHE A 263 -9.78 1.29 -29.53
C PHE A 263 -8.97 0.93 -30.77
N VAL A 264 -7.99 1.76 -31.13
CA VAL A 264 -7.00 1.46 -32.16
C VAL A 264 -5.69 1.03 -31.51
N ALA A 265 -5.09 -0.06 -31.95
CA ALA A 265 -3.82 -0.54 -31.40
C ALA A 265 -2.62 -0.27 -32.34
N SER A 266 -1.50 0.14 -31.75
CA SER A 266 -0.21 0.26 -32.44
C SER A 266 0.36 -1.11 -32.88
N ASP A 267 1.34 -1.12 -33.78
CA ASP A 267 2.11 -2.32 -34.16
C ASP A 267 2.88 -2.98 -33.02
N HIS A 268 3.10 -2.24 -31.93
CA HIS A 268 3.78 -2.72 -30.73
C HIS A 268 2.83 -3.38 -29.73
N VAL A 269 1.55 -3.51 -30.05
CA VAL A 269 0.53 -4.12 -29.18
C VAL A 269 -0.16 -5.27 -29.90
N THR A 270 -0.42 -6.36 -29.18
CA THR A 270 -1.20 -7.50 -29.66
C THR A 270 -2.53 -7.56 -28.93
N SER A 271 -3.65 -7.62 -29.66
CA SER A 271 -4.96 -7.91 -29.08
C SER A 271 -5.18 -9.40 -28.91
N LEU A 272 -5.84 -9.77 -27.83
CA LEU A 272 -6.08 -11.12 -27.37
C LEU A 272 -7.58 -11.28 -27.07
N GLN A 273 -8.31 -11.93 -27.97
CA GLN A 273 -9.77 -12.05 -27.87
C GLN A 273 -10.18 -13.48 -27.52
N LEU A 274 -11.08 -13.60 -26.55
CA LEU A 274 -11.77 -14.82 -26.18
C LEU A 274 -13.12 -14.92 -26.89
N LYS A 275 -13.63 -16.14 -27.06
CA LYS A 275 -14.97 -16.37 -27.61
C LYS A 275 -16.02 -16.23 -26.50
N ASN A 276 -16.89 -15.23 -26.60
CA ASN A 276 -18.06 -15.02 -25.74
C ASN A 276 -17.76 -15.05 -24.22
N LYS A 277 -16.74 -14.31 -23.77
CA LYS A 277 -16.39 -14.20 -22.33
C LYS A 277 -16.60 -12.78 -21.81
N ASN A 278 -16.91 -12.69 -20.52
CA ASN A 278 -17.16 -11.41 -19.84
C ASN A 278 -15.87 -10.78 -19.29
N LYS A 279 -15.99 -9.53 -18.80
CA LYS A 279 -14.88 -8.74 -18.25
C LYS A 279 -14.09 -9.45 -17.15
N TYR A 280 -14.75 -10.23 -16.29
CA TYR A 280 -14.12 -10.84 -15.13
C TYR A 280 -13.14 -11.94 -15.52
N VAL A 281 -13.51 -12.74 -16.53
CA VAL A 281 -12.59 -13.72 -17.13
C VAL A 281 -11.36 -13.04 -17.71
N TYR A 282 -11.55 -11.93 -18.45
CA TYR A 282 -10.42 -11.18 -19.00
C TYR A 282 -9.52 -10.59 -17.91
N LEU A 283 -10.09 -10.03 -16.84
CA LEU A 283 -9.32 -9.51 -15.71
C LEU A 283 -8.51 -10.61 -15.00
N PHE A 284 -9.11 -11.80 -14.82
CA PHE A 284 -8.40 -12.95 -14.29
C PHE A 284 -7.22 -13.32 -15.19
N LEU A 285 -7.46 -13.50 -16.50
CA LEU A 285 -6.40 -13.84 -17.45
C LEU A 285 -5.33 -12.77 -17.55
N SER A 286 -5.68 -11.48 -17.40
CA SER A 286 -4.73 -10.37 -17.39
C SER A 286 -3.68 -10.57 -16.30
N SER A 287 -4.08 -11.01 -15.11
CA SER A 287 -3.13 -11.30 -14.01
C SER A 287 -2.17 -12.46 -14.34
N ILE A 288 -2.66 -13.50 -15.03
CA ILE A 288 -1.85 -14.64 -15.45
C ILE A 288 -0.90 -14.27 -16.58
N ILE A 289 -1.37 -13.51 -17.58
CA ILE A 289 -0.59 -13.12 -18.76
C ILE A 289 0.50 -12.12 -18.39
N LYS A 290 0.25 -11.24 -17.41
CA LYS A 290 1.23 -10.23 -16.99
C LYS A 290 2.58 -10.85 -16.62
N ARG A 291 2.60 -12.08 -16.09
CA ARG A 291 3.81 -12.86 -15.78
C ARG A 291 4.74 -13.12 -16.97
N LEU A 292 4.28 -12.88 -18.20
CA LEU A 292 5.14 -12.88 -19.38
C LEU A 292 6.23 -11.79 -19.32
N GLU A 293 6.03 -10.72 -18.53
CA GLU A 293 7.04 -9.67 -18.29
C GLU A 293 8.33 -10.21 -17.66
N ASP A 294 8.25 -11.33 -16.92
CA ASP A 294 9.43 -12.00 -16.34
C ASP A 294 10.28 -12.73 -17.41
N LYS A 295 9.65 -13.12 -18.52
CA LYS A 295 10.26 -13.97 -19.57
C LYS A 295 10.78 -13.16 -20.75
N TYR A 296 10.15 -12.03 -21.02
CA TYR A 296 10.36 -11.21 -22.20
C TYR A 296 10.91 -9.83 -21.81
N SER A 297 11.74 -9.26 -22.66
CA SER A 297 12.42 -7.99 -22.39
C SER A 297 12.71 -7.26 -23.70
N PHE A 298 13.30 -6.07 -23.64
CA PHE A 298 13.70 -5.34 -24.84
C PHE A 298 14.60 -6.18 -25.78
N ASN A 299 15.54 -6.95 -25.22
CA ASN A 299 16.42 -7.83 -26.00
C ASN A 299 15.74 -9.14 -26.44
N ARG A 300 14.51 -9.38 -25.97
CA ARG A 300 13.71 -10.57 -26.27
C ARG A 300 12.24 -10.20 -26.28
N GLU A 301 11.82 -9.46 -27.31
CA GLU A 301 10.44 -8.98 -27.43
C GLU A 301 9.45 -10.11 -27.72
N ILE A 302 8.16 -9.85 -27.45
CA ILE A 302 7.09 -10.77 -27.82
C ILE A 302 6.83 -10.65 -29.33
N ASN A 303 6.77 -11.79 -30.01
CA ASN A 303 6.38 -11.85 -31.41
C ASN A 303 5.33 -12.93 -31.65
N ASP A 304 4.69 -12.88 -32.81
CA ASP A 304 3.56 -13.75 -33.15
C ASP A 304 3.91 -15.24 -33.06
N LYS A 305 5.15 -15.64 -33.40
CA LYS A 305 5.61 -17.03 -33.26
C LYS A 305 5.82 -17.42 -31.80
N ARG A 306 6.38 -16.53 -31.00
CA ARG A 306 6.69 -16.75 -29.58
C ARG A 306 5.41 -16.85 -28.76
N ILE A 307 4.48 -15.90 -28.89
CA ILE A 307 3.23 -15.90 -28.13
C ILE A 307 2.34 -17.10 -28.46
N LYS A 308 2.30 -17.54 -29.73
CA LYS A 308 1.55 -18.75 -30.14
C LYS A 308 2.09 -20.04 -29.53
N ARG A 309 3.37 -20.08 -29.13
CA ARG A 309 4.01 -21.23 -28.48
C ARG A 309 3.93 -21.16 -26.96
N GLU A 310 3.43 -20.07 -26.40
CA GLU A 310 3.30 -19.96 -24.96
C GLU A 310 2.25 -20.92 -24.41
N LYS A 311 2.44 -21.27 -23.14
CA LYS A 311 1.45 -21.97 -22.35
C LYS A 311 1.10 -21.13 -21.14
N ILE A 312 -0.19 -21.09 -20.81
CA ILE A 312 -0.68 -20.43 -19.60
C ILE A 312 -1.30 -21.46 -18.67
N MET A 313 -1.04 -21.30 -17.37
CA MET A 313 -1.62 -22.14 -16.33
C MET A 313 -2.98 -21.57 -15.94
N LEU A 314 -4.03 -22.38 -16.04
CA LEU A 314 -5.39 -22.00 -15.66
C LEU A 314 -6.01 -23.06 -14.73
N PRO A 315 -6.93 -22.67 -13.84
CA PRO A 315 -7.73 -23.62 -13.08
C PRO A 315 -8.61 -24.42 -14.03
N ILE A 316 -8.87 -25.69 -13.70
CA ILE A 316 -9.71 -26.58 -14.51
C ILE A 316 -11.01 -27.00 -13.81
N ASP A 317 -12.05 -27.16 -14.62
CA ASP A 317 -13.31 -27.76 -14.20
C ASP A 317 -13.17 -29.29 -14.08
N GLN A 318 -14.28 -29.95 -13.72
CA GLN A 318 -14.34 -31.42 -13.57
C GLN A 318 -14.04 -32.16 -14.89
N ASN A 319 -14.14 -31.48 -16.04
CA ASN A 319 -13.88 -32.03 -17.37
C ASN A 319 -12.45 -31.74 -17.86
N GLY A 320 -11.61 -31.06 -17.06
CA GLY A 320 -10.25 -30.69 -17.45
C GLY A 320 -10.15 -29.49 -18.41
N ASN A 321 -11.25 -28.75 -18.61
CA ASN A 321 -11.29 -27.51 -19.37
C ASN A 321 -11.02 -26.31 -18.46
N PRO A 322 -10.65 -25.13 -18.97
CA PRO A 322 -10.48 -23.95 -18.12
C PRO A 322 -11.77 -23.62 -17.36
N ASP A 323 -11.67 -23.47 -16.04
CA ASP A 323 -12.81 -23.18 -15.16
C ASP A 323 -13.23 -21.71 -15.26
N TRP A 324 -13.92 -21.37 -16.34
CA TRP A 324 -14.37 -20.01 -16.61
C TRP A 324 -15.30 -19.46 -15.53
N ALA A 325 -16.18 -20.31 -14.98
CA ALA A 325 -17.15 -19.93 -13.98
C ALA A 325 -16.46 -19.52 -12.67
N PHE A 326 -15.44 -20.27 -12.26
CA PHE A 326 -14.61 -19.89 -11.14
C PHE A 326 -13.88 -18.57 -11.39
N MET A 327 -13.18 -18.43 -12.52
CA MET A 327 -12.41 -17.21 -12.81
C MET A 327 -13.30 -15.96 -12.74
N GLU A 328 -14.53 -16.06 -13.27
CA GLU A 328 -15.52 -15.00 -13.16
C GLU A 328 -15.95 -14.77 -11.70
N ALA A 329 -16.40 -15.80 -10.99
CA ALA A 329 -16.90 -15.67 -9.62
C ALA A 329 -15.82 -15.11 -8.67
N PHE A 330 -14.57 -15.54 -8.86
CA PHE A 330 -13.42 -15.08 -8.11
C PHE A 330 -13.18 -13.58 -8.31
N MET A 331 -13.11 -13.11 -9.57
CA MET A 331 -12.90 -11.70 -9.84
C MET A 331 -14.11 -10.83 -9.46
N ARG A 332 -15.33 -11.38 -9.55
CA ARG A 332 -16.54 -10.72 -9.03
C ARG A 332 -16.47 -10.53 -7.52
N LYS A 333 -16.03 -11.53 -6.77
CA LYS A 333 -15.85 -11.43 -5.32
C LYS A 333 -14.84 -10.34 -4.97
N ILE A 334 -13.69 -10.30 -5.65
CA ILE A 334 -12.70 -9.22 -5.48
C ILE A 334 -13.31 -7.85 -5.79
N GLU A 335 -14.07 -7.71 -6.88
CA GLU A 335 -14.72 -6.43 -7.21
C GLU A 335 -15.77 -6.04 -6.16
N GLN A 336 -16.57 -6.99 -5.68
CA GLN A 336 -17.57 -6.76 -4.63
C GLN A 336 -16.93 -6.30 -3.32
N ASP A 337 -15.86 -6.95 -2.88
CA ASP A 337 -15.12 -6.57 -1.68
C ASP A 337 -14.54 -5.14 -1.81
N LYS A 338 -14.08 -4.75 -3.02
CA LYS A 338 -13.62 -3.37 -3.29
C LYS A 338 -14.76 -2.35 -3.32
N VAL A 339 -15.88 -2.68 -3.94
CA VAL A 339 -17.03 -1.77 -4.06
C VAL A 339 -17.70 -1.57 -2.71
N LYS A 340 -17.84 -2.64 -1.92
CA LYS A 340 -18.36 -2.59 -0.56
C LYS A 340 -17.53 -1.65 0.31
N ALA A 341 -16.20 -1.72 0.16
CA ALA A 341 -15.30 -0.78 0.80
C ALA A 341 -15.68 0.62 0.36
N LEU A 342 -15.52 0.95 -0.91
CA LEU A 342 -15.82 2.28 -1.44
C LEU A 342 -17.22 2.84 -1.08
N LEU A 343 -18.26 2.00 -1.00
CA LEU A 343 -19.60 2.43 -0.60
C LEU A 343 -19.71 2.73 0.90
N SER A 344 -19.04 1.96 1.75
CA SER A 344 -18.92 2.26 3.18
C SER A 344 -18.22 3.62 3.39
N TYR A 345 -17.28 4.02 2.53
CA TYR A 345 -16.61 5.33 2.56
C TYR A 345 -17.59 6.49 2.38
N TYR A 346 -18.51 6.35 1.43
CA TYR A 346 -19.44 7.41 1.02
C TYR A 346 -20.81 7.30 1.72
N GLY A 347 -21.11 6.16 2.32
CA GLY A 347 -22.39 5.78 2.93
C GLY A 347 -22.71 6.42 4.29
N LYS A 348 -22.19 7.62 4.58
CA LYS A 348 -22.79 8.51 5.57
C LYS A 348 -22.97 9.94 5.02
N PRO A 349 -24.07 10.21 4.31
CA PRO A 349 -24.69 11.51 4.30
C PRO A 349 -25.73 11.58 5.43
N THR A 350 -25.61 12.59 6.29
CA THR A 350 -26.68 13.03 7.19
C THR A 350 -27.83 13.62 6.36
N ILE A 351 -29.02 13.03 6.49
CA ILE A 351 -30.39 13.56 6.31
C ILE A 351 -30.72 14.27 4.98
N PHE A 352 -31.59 13.62 4.20
CA PHE A 352 -32.85 14.24 3.74
C PHE A 352 -33.97 13.20 3.87
N ASP A 353 -35.04 13.58 4.58
CA ASP A 353 -36.29 12.85 4.68
C ASP A 353 -36.93 12.71 3.28
N GLU A 354 -37.39 11.51 2.94
CA GLU A 354 -38.79 11.27 2.60
C GLU A 354 -39.12 9.78 2.56
N ARG A 355 -40.22 9.45 3.22
CA ARG A 355 -40.86 8.12 3.23
C ARG A 355 -41.31 7.77 1.80
N THR A 356 -41.04 6.54 1.34
CA THR A 356 -42.03 5.53 0.88
C THR A 356 -41.37 4.46 0.00
N ASN A 357 -41.80 3.22 0.21
CA ASN A 357 -41.70 2.02 -0.64
C ASN A 357 -40.29 1.44 -0.92
N GLU A 358 -40.00 0.14 -0.78
CA GLU A 358 -40.77 -1.03 -0.41
C GLU A 358 -39.76 -2.11 -0.02
N ARG A 359 -39.97 -2.71 1.15
CA ARG A 359 -39.20 -3.88 1.63
C ARG A 359 -39.62 -5.09 0.81
N THR A 360 -38.72 -5.67 0.00
CA THR A 360 -38.85 -7.11 -0.33
C THR A 360 -37.57 -7.84 -0.75
N ASN A 361 -36.42 -7.21 -1.02
CA ASN A 361 -35.25 -7.96 -1.56
C ASN A 361 -33.96 -7.98 -0.72
N GLU A 362 -33.90 -7.37 0.46
CA GLU A 362 -32.64 -7.26 1.22
C GLU A 362 -32.45 -8.32 2.33
N ARG A 363 -33.49 -9.01 2.78
CA ARG A 363 -33.37 -9.93 3.93
C ARG A 363 -33.04 -11.39 3.60
N THR A 364 -33.06 -11.77 2.33
CA THR A 364 -32.76 -13.14 1.89
C THR A 364 -31.32 -13.30 1.44
N ASN A 365 -30.67 -12.30 0.84
CA ASN A 365 -29.30 -12.44 0.34
C ASN A 365 -28.22 -12.25 1.42
N GLU A 366 -28.41 -11.36 2.39
CA GLU A 366 -27.42 -11.12 3.46
C GLU A 366 -27.31 -12.31 4.42
N ARG A 367 -28.45 -12.84 4.89
CA ARG A 367 -28.46 -14.01 5.81
C ARG A 367 -27.99 -15.31 5.15
N THR A 368 -28.17 -15.44 3.84
CA THR A 368 -27.70 -16.62 3.11
C THR A 368 -26.21 -16.50 2.83
N ASN A 369 -25.70 -15.33 2.43
CA ASN A 369 -24.28 -15.15 2.17
C ASN A 369 -23.42 -15.13 3.45
N GLU A 370 -23.89 -14.56 4.56
CA GLU A 370 -23.17 -14.61 5.85
C GLU A 370 -23.07 -16.05 6.37
N ARG A 371 -24.19 -16.79 6.45
CA ARG A 371 -24.18 -18.17 6.94
C ARG A 371 -23.43 -19.13 6.02
N THR A 372 -23.42 -18.88 4.70
CA THR A 372 -22.70 -19.73 3.76
C THR A 372 -21.21 -19.37 3.77
N ASN A 373 -20.83 -18.10 3.83
CA ASN A 373 -19.41 -17.71 3.90
C ASN A 373 -18.76 -18.03 5.25
N GLU A 374 -19.46 -17.86 6.38
CA GLU A 374 -18.96 -18.28 7.70
C GLU A 374 -18.78 -19.79 7.77
N ARG A 375 -19.80 -20.58 7.41
CA ARG A 375 -19.69 -22.05 7.42
C ARG A 375 -18.69 -22.59 6.41
N THR A 376 -18.51 -21.93 5.27
CA THR A 376 -17.54 -22.37 4.25
C THR A 376 -16.13 -21.96 4.67
N ASN A 377 -15.92 -20.75 5.21
CA ASN A 377 -14.61 -20.30 5.72
C ASN A 377 -14.20 -21.06 7.00
N GLU A 378 -15.11 -21.34 7.93
CA GLU A 378 -14.84 -22.18 9.10
C GLU A 378 -14.52 -23.61 8.65
N ARG A 379 -15.33 -24.24 7.80
CA ARG A 379 -15.04 -25.61 7.31
C ARG A 379 -13.82 -25.71 6.41
N THR A 380 -13.45 -24.66 5.65
CA THR A 380 -12.22 -24.67 4.85
C THR A 380 -11.00 -24.35 5.70
N ASN A 381 -11.04 -23.38 6.61
CA ASN A 381 -9.93 -23.08 7.53
C ASN A 381 -9.70 -24.18 8.57
N GLU A 382 -10.74 -24.84 9.07
CA GLU A 382 -10.62 -26.02 9.93
C GLU A 382 -10.06 -27.20 9.13
N ARG A 383 -10.57 -27.50 7.91
CA ARG A 383 -10.05 -28.63 7.10
C ARG A 383 -8.63 -28.42 6.52
N THR A 384 -8.19 -27.19 6.24
CA THR A 384 -6.80 -26.94 5.81
C THR A 384 -5.82 -26.87 6.98
N ASN A 385 -6.25 -26.39 8.15
CA ASN A 385 -5.43 -26.47 9.38
C ASN A 385 -5.36 -27.91 9.93
N GLU A 386 -6.44 -28.68 9.91
CA GLU A 386 -6.46 -30.07 10.40
C GLU A 386 -5.68 -31.04 9.49
N ARG A 387 -5.54 -30.75 8.19
CA ARG A 387 -4.79 -31.65 7.27
C ARG A 387 -3.29 -31.36 7.14
N THR A 388 -2.75 -30.30 7.75
CA THR A 388 -1.31 -29.96 7.61
C THR A 388 -0.54 -29.77 8.92
N VAL A 389 -1.20 -29.73 10.07
CA VAL A 389 -0.55 -29.46 11.37
C VAL A 389 -0.17 -30.74 12.14
N ASP A 390 -0.68 -31.91 11.75
CA ASP A 390 -0.58 -33.12 12.58
C ASP A 390 0.73 -33.93 12.50
N SER A 391 1.83 -33.42 11.92
CA SER A 391 3.16 -34.01 12.15
C SER A 391 4.38 -33.13 11.87
N VAL A 392 4.31 -31.81 12.09
CA VAL A 392 5.52 -30.96 11.92
C VAL A 392 6.40 -31.03 13.16
N THR A 393 7.53 -31.71 13.04
CA THR A 393 8.55 -31.77 14.10
C THR A 393 9.41 -30.51 14.06
N TRP A 394 9.76 -29.96 15.23
CA TRP A 394 10.62 -28.80 15.35
C TRP A 394 11.93 -29.18 16.02
N LYS A 395 13.07 -28.78 15.44
CA LYS A 395 14.40 -29.07 15.99
C LYS A 395 15.24 -27.80 16.12
N PRO A 396 16.18 -27.76 17.08
CA PRO A 396 17.05 -26.61 17.26
C PRO A 396 18.28 -26.70 16.33
N PHE A 397 18.51 -25.66 15.54
CA PHE A 397 19.65 -25.53 14.64
C PHE A 397 20.52 -24.35 15.07
N LYS A 398 21.85 -24.46 14.98
CA LYS A 398 22.71 -23.30 15.21
C LYS A 398 22.52 -22.32 14.07
N ILE A 399 22.61 -21.02 14.34
CA ILE A 399 22.52 -20.00 13.27
C ILE A 399 23.62 -20.21 12.22
N SER A 400 24.81 -20.63 12.63
CA SER A 400 25.90 -20.98 11.70
C SER A 400 25.61 -22.19 10.80
N ASP A 401 24.65 -23.05 11.17
CA ASP A 401 24.22 -24.17 10.32
C ASP A 401 23.37 -23.66 9.15
N VAL A 402 22.66 -22.54 9.32
CA VAL A 402 21.68 -22.01 8.34
C VAL A 402 22.07 -20.69 7.69
N CYS A 403 23.06 -19.98 8.23
CA CYS A 403 23.56 -18.70 7.73
C CYS A 403 25.09 -18.65 7.78
N GLU A 404 25.69 -18.04 6.78
CA GLU A 404 27.07 -17.54 6.87
C GLU A 404 27.06 -16.20 7.60
N ILE A 405 27.98 -16.00 8.55
CA ILE A 405 28.02 -14.80 9.40
C ILE A 405 29.29 -14.02 9.10
N ASN A 406 29.13 -12.79 8.60
CA ASN A 406 30.22 -11.87 8.31
C ASN A 406 30.11 -10.60 9.18
N SER A 407 31.26 -9.99 9.46
CA SER A 407 31.29 -8.65 10.04
C SER A 407 30.89 -7.61 8.98
N GLY A 408 30.24 -6.53 9.42
CA GLY A 408 30.16 -5.32 8.63
C GLY A 408 31.46 -4.52 8.66
N GLN A 409 31.45 -3.36 8.03
CA GLN A 409 32.56 -2.42 7.91
C GLN A 409 32.01 -1.01 8.14
N ASP A 410 32.65 -0.26 9.04
CA ASP A 410 32.20 1.09 9.35
C ASP A 410 32.46 2.05 8.20
N ILE A 411 31.52 2.98 8.03
CA ILE A 411 31.69 4.24 7.32
C ILE A 411 31.54 5.33 8.38
N TYR A 412 32.67 5.94 8.76
CA TYR A 412 32.68 6.98 9.79
C TYR A 412 31.89 8.21 9.33
N GLU A 413 31.29 8.94 10.28
CA GLU A 413 30.38 10.05 9.97
C GLU A 413 31.00 11.09 9.02
N ARG A 414 32.25 11.49 9.27
CA ARG A 414 33.03 12.40 8.42
C ARG A 414 33.29 11.88 6.98
N GLU A 415 33.18 10.57 6.76
CA GLU A 415 33.42 9.90 5.48
C GLU A 415 32.11 9.56 4.75
N ARG A 416 30.96 9.68 5.43
CA ARG A 416 29.66 9.41 4.80
C ARG A 416 29.37 10.49 3.80
N VAL A 417 29.02 10.05 2.60
CA VAL A 417 28.50 10.95 1.58
C VAL A 417 27.10 10.51 1.25
N ALA A 418 26.15 11.45 1.33
CA ALA A 418 24.73 11.19 1.07
C ALA A 418 24.52 10.55 -0.31
N GLY A 419 23.61 9.58 -0.36
CA GLY A 419 23.25 8.86 -1.59
C GLY A 419 21.98 8.04 -1.37
N ASN A 420 21.79 7.00 -2.18
CA ASN A 420 20.55 6.20 -2.19
C ASN A 420 20.75 4.75 -1.69
N THR A 421 21.97 4.34 -1.34
CA THR A 421 22.23 2.99 -0.84
C THR A 421 21.99 2.94 0.67
N PRO A 422 21.09 2.06 1.17
CA PRO A 422 20.90 1.89 2.61
C PRO A 422 22.19 1.47 3.31
N TYR A 423 22.55 2.16 4.39
CA TYR A 423 23.62 1.80 5.29
C TYR A 423 23.04 1.34 6.63
N ILE A 424 23.13 0.04 6.88
CA ILE A 424 22.57 -0.63 8.04
C ILE A 424 23.51 -0.43 9.24
N THR A 425 22.98 0.15 10.31
CA THR A 425 23.69 0.43 11.56
C THR A 425 22.98 -0.23 12.73
N ALA A 426 23.57 -0.12 13.92
CA ALA A 426 23.10 -0.82 15.12
C ALA A 426 21.87 -0.16 15.80
N THR A 427 20.93 0.38 15.00
CA THR A 427 19.68 0.99 15.44
C THR A 427 18.53 -0.03 15.42
N ALA A 428 17.57 0.13 16.32
CA ALA A 428 16.30 -0.62 16.30
C ALA A 428 15.26 0.00 15.35
N ASN A 429 15.49 1.23 14.90
CA ASN A 429 14.55 1.98 14.08
C ASN A 429 14.73 1.68 12.60
N ASN A 430 13.67 1.88 11.82
CA ASN A 430 13.71 1.83 10.35
C ASN A 430 14.42 0.58 9.77
N ASN A 431 14.13 -0.59 10.35
CA ASN A 431 14.77 -1.86 10.00
C ASN A 431 16.31 -1.87 10.07
N GLY A 432 16.90 -1.05 10.95
CA GLY A 432 18.35 -0.92 11.07
C GLY A 432 18.97 0.07 10.10
N ILE A 433 18.21 0.70 9.19
CA ILE A 433 18.76 1.72 8.28
C ILE A 433 19.06 2.98 9.08
N GLY A 434 20.34 3.30 9.25
CA GLY A 434 20.76 4.54 9.88
C GLY A 434 20.87 5.70 8.90
N TYR A 435 21.32 5.42 7.67
CA TYR A 435 21.66 6.43 6.67
C TYR A 435 21.44 5.89 5.26
N PHE A 436 21.36 6.79 4.29
CA PHE A 436 21.51 6.47 2.87
C PHE A 436 22.78 7.14 2.34
N VAL A 437 23.66 6.34 1.72
CA VAL A 437 25.01 6.77 1.32
C VAL A 437 25.29 6.44 -0.14
N LYS A 438 26.26 7.14 -0.75
CA LYS A 438 26.83 6.79 -2.06
C LYS A 438 28.16 6.04 -1.95
N ASN A 439 28.69 5.91 -0.74
CA ASN A 439 29.90 5.13 -0.47
C ASN A 439 29.73 3.68 -0.94
N ILE A 440 30.85 3.00 -1.20
CA ILE A 440 30.89 1.58 -1.55
C ILE A 440 31.97 0.93 -0.69
N ASN A 441 31.71 -0.28 -0.21
CA ASN A 441 32.71 -1.16 0.37
C ASN A 441 32.32 -2.62 0.11
N THR A 442 33.13 -3.57 0.59
CA THR A 442 32.95 -5.01 0.32
C THR A 442 31.74 -5.63 1.02
N THR A 443 31.06 -4.89 1.91
CA THR A 443 29.89 -5.39 2.62
C THR A 443 28.61 -5.34 1.80
N ILE A 444 28.58 -4.58 0.68
CA ILE A 444 27.38 -4.37 -0.12
C ILE A 444 26.77 -5.69 -0.59
N GLU A 445 25.54 -5.96 -0.19
CA GLU A 445 24.87 -7.20 -0.54
C GLU A 445 23.35 -7.10 -0.37
N LYS A 446 22.59 -7.90 -1.14
CA LYS A 446 21.13 -8.03 -1.03
C LYS A 446 20.74 -9.40 -0.50
N GLY A 447 19.56 -9.49 0.12
CA GLY A 447 19.03 -10.75 0.64
C GLY A 447 19.69 -11.21 1.95
N CYS A 448 20.36 -10.32 2.67
CA CYS A 448 20.99 -10.64 3.95
C CYS A 448 20.12 -10.26 5.15
N ILE A 449 20.41 -10.87 6.30
CA ILE A 449 19.84 -10.53 7.60
C ILE A 449 20.89 -9.72 8.37
N SER A 450 20.52 -8.57 8.92
CA SER A 450 21.36 -7.84 9.88
C SER A 450 21.04 -8.29 11.29
N VAL A 451 22.06 -8.48 12.14
CA VAL A 451 21.87 -8.67 13.59
C VAL A 451 22.77 -7.71 14.36
N ASN A 452 22.16 -6.88 15.20
CA ASN A 452 22.87 -5.87 15.96
C ASN A 452 23.69 -6.51 17.10
N ARG A 453 25.00 -6.30 17.09
CA ARG A 453 25.91 -6.73 18.16
C ARG A 453 26.02 -5.69 19.26
N ASN A 454 25.94 -4.41 18.91
CA ASN A 454 26.06 -3.27 19.81
C ASN A 454 24.81 -2.37 19.70
N GLY A 455 24.71 -1.33 20.53
CA GLY A 455 23.55 -0.42 20.50
C GLY A 455 22.25 -1.15 20.82
N SER A 456 21.34 -1.25 19.85
CA SER A 456 20.13 -2.05 19.95
C SER A 456 20.43 -3.55 19.81
N VAL A 457 21.14 -4.11 20.79
CA VAL A 457 21.65 -5.50 20.77
C VAL A 457 20.54 -6.52 20.53
N GLY A 458 20.79 -7.50 19.66
CA GLY A 458 19.88 -8.62 19.40
C GLY A 458 18.72 -8.29 18.46
N TYR A 459 18.55 -7.03 18.06
CA TYR A 459 17.63 -6.69 16.97
C TYR A 459 18.12 -7.29 15.65
N ALA A 460 17.18 -7.83 14.88
CA ALA A 460 17.45 -8.48 13.61
C ALA A 460 16.46 -8.03 12.54
N PHE A 461 16.95 -7.83 11.31
CA PHE A 461 16.15 -7.35 10.18
C PHE A 461 16.57 -8.03 8.88
N TYR A 462 15.61 -8.30 7.99
CA TYR A 462 15.87 -8.84 6.66
C TYR A 462 15.91 -7.72 5.62
N HIS A 463 16.89 -7.76 4.72
CA HIS A 463 17.13 -6.74 3.71
C HIS A 463 17.02 -7.35 2.31
N PRO A 464 15.85 -7.27 1.65
CA PRO A 464 15.69 -7.81 0.29
C PRO A 464 16.43 -7.01 -0.79
N TYR A 465 16.84 -5.78 -0.46
CA TYR A 465 17.58 -4.86 -1.33
C TYR A 465 19.08 -4.86 -1.01
N ALA A 466 19.89 -4.33 -1.93
CA ALA A 466 21.32 -4.15 -1.69
C ALA A 466 21.56 -3.10 -0.59
N ALA A 467 22.35 -3.45 0.42
CA ALA A 467 22.68 -2.56 1.52
C ALA A 467 24.14 -2.74 1.96
N LEU A 468 24.71 -1.70 2.56
CA LEU A 468 26.00 -1.74 3.26
C LEU A 468 25.76 -2.02 4.74
N TYR A 469 26.68 -2.71 5.40
CA TYR A 469 26.50 -3.13 6.79
C TYR A 469 27.62 -2.58 7.66
N GLY A 470 27.28 -1.81 8.70
CA GLY A 470 28.24 -1.27 9.66
C GLY A 470 28.85 -2.34 10.56
N ASN A 471 30.02 -2.09 11.13
CA ASN A 471 30.78 -3.09 11.90
C ASN A 471 30.07 -3.57 13.16
N ASP A 472 29.24 -2.71 13.77
CA ASP A 472 28.42 -3.08 14.94
C ASP A 472 27.19 -3.94 14.60
N THR A 473 27.05 -4.29 13.31
CA THR A 473 26.04 -5.20 12.79
C THR A 473 26.74 -6.43 12.22
N ARG A 474 26.13 -7.61 12.39
CA ARG A 474 26.54 -8.83 11.68
C ARG A 474 25.66 -9.00 10.46
N LYS A 475 26.30 -9.21 9.32
CA LYS A 475 25.65 -9.55 8.06
C LYS A 475 25.55 -11.06 7.97
N LEU A 476 24.32 -11.58 7.97
CA LEU A 476 24.01 -12.99 7.85
C LEU A 476 23.54 -13.25 6.42
N ARG A 477 24.25 -14.11 5.70
CA ARG A 477 23.83 -14.62 4.39
C ARG A 477 23.10 -15.95 4.61
N PRO A 478 21.78 -16.04 4.39
CA PRO A 478 21.06 -17.31 4.48
C PRO A 478 21.62 -18.30 3.47
N LYS A 479 21.86 -19.55 3.89
CA LYS A 479 22.32 -20.61 2.98
C LYS A 479 21.22 -21.06 2.02
N TYR A 480 19.96 -20.92 2.43
CA TYR A 480 18.79 -21.10 1.57
C TYR A 480 18.20 -19.74 1.20
N THR A 481 18.35 -19.35 -0.05
CA THR A 481 17.98 -18.01 -0.52
C THR A 481 16.50 -17.94 -0.88
N ASN A 482 15.67 -17.50 0.06
CA ASN A 482 14.25 -17.21 -0.14
C ASN A 482 13.77 -16.12 0.82
N LYS A 483 12.93 -15.19 0.35
CA LYS A 483 12.38 -14.06 1.15
C LYS A 483 11.72 -14.56 2.44
N TYR A 484 10.83 -15.53 2.32
CA TYR A 484 10.00 -16.02 3.42
C TYR A 484 10.81 -16.81 4.45
N VAL A 485 11.75 -17.65 3.98
CA VAL A 485 12.70 -18.36 4.86
C VAL A 485 13.57 -17.35 5.62
N SER A 486 14.08 -16.32 4.93
CA SER A 486 14.93 -15.30 5.55
C SER A 486 14.17 -14.46 6.59
N LEU A 487 12.92 -14.08 6.30
CA LEU A 487 12.04 -13.42 7.26
C LEU A 487 11.74 -14.31 8.48
N PHE A 488 11.50 -15.60 8.27
CA PHE A 488 11.27 -16.55 9.37
C PHE A 488 12.50 -16.69 10.27
N ILE A 489 13.69 -16.89 9.68
CA ILE A 489 14.96 -16.93 10.42
C ILE A 489 15.16 -15.64 11.20
N THR A 490 14.92 -14.48 10.58
CA THR A 490 15.01 -13.16 11.22
C THR A 490 14.11 -13.08 12.44
N ALA A 491 12.85 -13.52 12.33
CA ALA A 491 11.90 -13.53 13.44
C ALA A 491 12.35 -14.47 14.59
N CYS A 492 12.88 -15.65 14.25
CA CYS A 492 13.43 -16.58 15.25
C CYS A 492 14.67 -16.03 15.98
N ILE A 493 15.49 -15.22 15.32
CA ILE A 493 16.63 -14.52 15.95
C ILE A 493 16.12 -13.39 16.83
N LEU A 494 15.22 -12.53 16.31
CA LEU A 494 14.69 -11.37 17.02
C LEU A 494 13.97 -11.74 18.32
N LYS A 495 13.24 -12.87 18.33
CA LYS A 495 12.59 -13.41 19.55
C LYS A 495 13.56 -13.72 20.69
N GLN A 496 14.86 -13.76 20.44
CA GLN A 496 15.87 -14.06 21.44
C GLN A 496 16.60 -12.82 21.94
N LYS A 497 16.22 -11.62 21.48
CA LYS A 497 16.90 -10.36 21.80
C LYS A 497 17.01 -10.11 23.31
N GLU A 498 16.01 -10.51 24.09
CA GLU A 498 15.93 -10.28 25.54
C GLU A 498 17.01 -11.02 26.34
N LYS A 499 17.68 -12.01 25.74
CA LYS A 499 18.84 -12.68 26.32
C LYS A 499 20.09 -11.80 26.35
N TYR A 500 20.07 -10.67 25.63
CA TYR A 500 21.23 -9.83 25.39
C TYR A 500 21.00 -8.40 25.86
N GLY A 501 22.08 -7.77 26.28
CA GLY A 501 22.09 -6.39 26.74
C GLY A 501 23.48 -5.80 26.65
N TYR A 502 23.66 -4.57 27.14
CA TYR A 502 24.94 -3.87 27.04
C TYR A 502 26.11 -4.65 27.67
N GLY A 503 25.89 -5.26 28.84
CA GLY A 503 26.88 -6.10 29.53
C GLY A 503 27.00 -7.52 28.96
N TYR A 504 26.05 -7.97 28.14
CA TYR A 504 26.03 -9.30 27.53
C TYR A 504 25.65 -9.23 26.05
N LYS A 505 26.59 -8.74 25.23
CA LYS A 505 26.38 -8.41 23.81
C LYS A 505 26.21 -9.65 22.93
N MET A 506 25.58 -9.53 21.77
CA MET A 506 25.47 -10.63 20.81
C MET A 506 26.72 -10.70 19.90
N GLY A 507 27.85 -11.15 20.44
CA GLY A 507 29.11 -11.30 19.69
C GLY A 507 29.08 -12.39 18.62
N THR A 508 30.00 -12.35 17.65
CA THR A 508 30.04 -13.28 16.49
C THR A 508 30.00 -14.76 16.89
N GLU A 509 30.87 -15.17 17.82
CA GLU A 509 30.94 -16.58 18.25
C GLU A 509 29.68 -17.03 19.00
N ARG A 510 29.06 -16.10 19.75
CA ARG A 510 27.79 -16.37 20.43
C ARG A 510 26.66 -16.50 19.40
N LEU A 511 26.61 -15.60 18.42
CA LEU A 511 25.65 -15.64 17.32
C LEU A 511 25.77 -16.94 16.51
N LYS A 512 26.99 -17.40 16.19
CA LYS A 512 27.24 -18.67 15.50
C LYS A 512 26.68 -19.87 16.27
N LYS A 513 26.86 -19.91 17.59
CA LYS A 513 26.43 -21.01 18.47
C LYS A 513 24.95 -20.93 18.87
N GLN A 514 24.34 -19.74 18.76
CA GLN A 514 22.96 -19.53 19.14
C GLN A 514 22.05 -20.44 18.33
N LYS A 515 21.09 -21.08 19.00
CA LYS A 515 20.14 -21.99 18.35
C LYS A 515 18.81 -21.29 18.06
N ILE A 516 18.22 -21.57 16.91
CA ILE A 516 16.86 -21.21 16.53
C ILE A 516 16.05 -22.50 16.27
N LEU A 517 14.75 -22.47 16.56
CA LEU A 517 13.85 -23.57 16.24
C LEU A 517 13.37 -23.45 14.81
N LEU A 518 13.54 -24.51 14.03
CA LEU A 518 13.05 -24.62 12.66
C LEU A 518 12.26 -25.94 12.49
N PRO A 519 11.25 -25.96 11.61
CA PRO A 519 10.49 -27.16 11.32
C PRO A 519 11.34 -28.13 10.47
N THR A 520 11.13 -29.43 10.65
CA THR A 520 11.87 -30.49 9.97
C THR A 520 10.98 -31.49 9.26
N THR A 521 11.48 -32.08 8.19
CA THR A 521 10.91 -33.28 7.56
C THR A 521 11.01 -34.47 8.52
N PRO A 522 10.29 -35.59 8.26
CA PRO A 522 10.46 -36.82 9.04
C PRO A 522 11.92 -37.33 9.10
N GLN A 523 12.71 -37.04 8.06
CA GLN A 523 14.14 -37.37 7.97
C GLN A 523 15.02 -36.45 8.85
N GLY A 524 14.45 -35.40 9.45
CA GLY A 524 15.15 -34.47 10.34
C GLY A 524 15.85 -33.30 9.65
N GLU A 525 15.68 -33.15 8.33
CA GLU A 525 16.19 -32.02 7.56
C GLU A 525 15.26 -30.81 7.69
N ILE A 526 15.77 -29.58 7.52
CA ILE A 526 14.94 -28.37 7.61
C ILE A 526 13.89 -28.35 6.49
N HIS A 527 12.62 -28.20 6.87
CA HIS A 527 11.51 -28.20 5.91
C HIS A 527 11.27 -26.80 5.32
N PHE A 528 12.18 -26.35 4.45
CA PHE A 528 12.13 -25.00 3.86
C PHE A 528 10.80 -24.69 3.15
N GLU A 529 10.27 -25.62 2.35
CA GLU A 529 9.00 -25.44 1.65
C GLU A 529 7.81 -25.20 2.61
N PHE A 530 7.81 -25.85 3.79
CA PHE A 530 6.81 -25.61 4.81
C PHE A 530 6.93 -24.19 5.39
N ILE A 531 8.16 -23.73 5.67
CA ILE A 531 8.42 -22.37 6.16
C ILE A 531 7.89 -21.35 5.14
N GLU A 532 8.18 -21.54 3.86
CA GLU A 532 7.72 -20.66 2.79
C GLU A 532 6.21 -20.57 2.75
N LYS A 533 5.52 -21.71 2.62
CA LYS A 533 4.05 -21.76 2.55
C LYS A 533 3.40 -21.16 3.80
N MET A 534 3.90 -21.50 4.98
CA MET A 534 3.39 -20.95 6.24
C MET A 534 3.56 -19.43 6.32
N MET A 535 4.69 -18.89 5.89
CA MET A 535 4.96 -17.46 5.93
C MET A 535 4.16 -16.70 4.85
N MET A 536 4.02 -17.26 3.64
CA MET A 536 3.12 -16.73 2.61
C MET A 536 1.68 -16.66 3.13
N GLN A 537 1.21 -17.71 3.80
CA GLN A 537 -0.13 -17.77 4.40
C GLN A 537 -0.34 -16.70 5.46
N LYS A 538 0.68 -16.46 6.30
CA LYS A 538 0.65 -15.37 7.29
C LYS A 538 0.62 -14.00 6.63
N GLU A 539 1.42 -13.78 5.59
CA GLU A 539 1.41 -12.53 4.82
C GLU A 539 0.03 -12.30 4.19
N LEU A 540 -0.53 -13.33 3.55
CA LEU A 540 -1.85 -13.28 2.94
C LEU A 540 -2.96 -12.95 3.95
N THR A 541 -2.93 -13.59 5.12
CA THR A 541 -3.89 -13.29 6.19
C THR A 541 -3.83 -11.81 6.60
N GLN A 542 -2.64 -11.22 6.67
CA GLN A 542 -2.50 -9.79 6.99
C GLN A 542 -2.97 -8.89 5.85
N VAL A 543 -2.65 -9.24 4.60
CA VAL A 543 -3.14 -8.51 3.42
C VAL A 543 -4.68 -8.52 3.38
N MET A 544 -5.30 -9.68 3.61
CA MET A 544 -6.76 -9.81 3.67
C MET A 544 -7.36 -9.02 4.83
N ARG A 545 -6.72 -8.99 6.00
CA ARG A 545 -7.15 -8.13 7.12
C ARG A 545 -7.06 -6.64 6.79
N LEU A 546 -6.03 -6.21 6.07
CA LEU A 546 -5.91 -4.81 5.63
C LEU A 546 -6.99 -4.46 4.61
N LEU A 547 -7.24 -5.34 3.64
CA LEU A 547 -8.35 -5.18 2.69
C LEU A 547 -9.70 -5.07 3.43
N ALA A 548 -9.97 -5.95 4.40
CA ALA A 548 -11.17 -5.89 5.23
C ALA A 548 -11.22 -4.63 6.13
N TYR A 549 -10.08 -4.15 6.62
CA TYR A 549 -10.01 -2.90 7.38
C TYR A 549 -10.37 -1.70 6.50
N PHE A 550 -9.86 -1.66 5.27
CA PHE A 550 -10.24 -0.65 4.30
C PHE A 550 -11.71 -0.79 3.87
N ASP A 551 -12.28 -2.01 3.92
CA ASP A 551 -13.71 -2.29 3.71
C ASP A 551 -14.63 -1.85 4.87
N ALA A 552 -14.12 -1.90 6.11
CA ALA A 552 -14.91 -1.61 7.31
C ALA A 552 -14.79 -0.15 7.80
N LYS A 553 -13.65 0.50 7.56
CA LYS A 553 -13.37 1.86 8.05
C LYS A 553 -13.69 2.95 7.01
N TYR A 554 -13.53 2.57 5.76
CA TYR A 554 -13.91 3.33 4.59
C TYR A 554 -14.80 2.43 3.79
#